data_AF-M6VVG7-F1
#
_entry.id   AF-M6VVG7-F1
#
_cell.length_a   1.000
_cell.length_b   1.000
_cell.length_c   1.000
_cell.angle_alpha   90.00
_cell.angle_beta   90.00
_cell.angle_gamma   90.00
#
_symmetry.space_group_name_H-M   'P 1'
#
loop_
_entity.id
_entity.type
_entity.pdbx_description
1 polymer ?
#
loop_
_entity_poly.entity_id
_entity_poly.type
_entity_poly.pdbx_seq_one_letter_code
_entity_poly.pdbx_strand_id
1 'polypeptide(L)'
;MFYFLLSVLFLFGSLESAETNPWDLSIRERIINRKHVSHIVIETRADHVRVALLLSERYPYNYKSGSGSFFIRANDEKEALEISEKLDRYLESGWNLKVYLSGSEITRYDLDKTIQ
;
A
#
# COMPACT_ATOMS: atom_id res chain seq x y z
N MET A 1 49.31 19.43 -26.80
CA MET A 1 48.05 18.69 -27.01
C MET A 1 48.03 17.55 -25.99
N PHE A 2 47.39 17.76 -24.84
CA PHE A 2 47.28 16.76 -23.77
C PHE A 2 45.79 16.52 -23.54
N TYR A 3 45.32 15.33 -23.91
CA TYR A 3 43.94 14.91 -23.65
C TYR A 3 43.85 14.47 -22.20
N PHE A 4 43.19 15.27 -21.37
CA PHE A 4 42.80 14.87 -20.01
C PHE A 4 41.52 14.05 -20.13
N LEU A 5 41.64 12.73 -20.10
CA LEU A 5 40.50 11.82 -19.94
C LEU A 5 40.02 11.91 -18.50
N LEU A 6 39.05 12.80 -18.26
CA LEU A 6 38.31 12.87 -17.01
C LEU A 6 37.42 11.62 -16.92
N SER A 7 37.86 10.63 -16.16
CA SER A 7 37.06 9.45 -15.82
C SER A 7 35.85 9.92 -15.01
N VAL A 8 34.70 10.04 -15.67
CA VAL A 8 33.42 10.23 -15.00
C VAL A 8 33.13 8.92 -14.26
N LEU A 9 33.57 8.85 -13.01
CA LEU A 9 33.10 7.90 -12.03
C LEU A 9 31.60 8.12 -11.89
N PHE A 10 30.83 7.31 -12.61
CA PHE A 10 29.42 7.09 -12.32
C PHE A 10 29.35 6.50 -10.91
N LEU A 11 29.29 7.39 -9.92
CA LEU A 11 28.73 7.10 -8.61
C LEU A 11 27.26 6.79 -8.84
N PHE A 12 26.97 5.55 -9.22
CA PHE A 12 25.67 4.94 -8.96
C PHE A 12 25.57 4.81 -7.45
N GLY A 13 25.30 5.94 -6.78
CA GLY A 13 24.73 5.89 -5.44
C GLY A 13 23.47 5.06 -5.59
N SER A 14 23.50 3.85 -5.05
CA SER A 14 22.28 3.13 -4.74
C SER A 14 21.46 4.09 -3.90
N LEU A 15 20.46 4.71 -4.53
CA LEU A 15 19.29 5.23 -3.86
C LEU A 15 18.64 4.00 -3.23
N GLU A 16 19.21 3.52 -2.14
CA GLU A 16 18.48 2.72 -1.18
C GLU A 16 17.40 3.65 -0.68
N SER A 17 16.25 3.56 -1.35
CA SER A 17 15.00 4.03 -0.78
C SER A 17 14.93 3.34 0.59
N ALA A 18 15.10 4.11 1.65
CA ALA A 18 14.82 3.68 3.02
C ALA A 18 13.30 3.50 3.11
N GLU A 19 12.81 2.49 2.41
CA GLU A 19 11.42 2.21 2.22
C GLU A 19 10.99 1.41 3.43
N THR A 20 10.24 2.04 4.33
CA THR A 20 9.72 1.36 5.52
C THR A 20 8.98 0.10 5.10
N ASN A 21 9.52 -1.06 5.46
CA ASN A 21 8.88 -2.34 5.19
C ASN A 21 7.58 -2.39 6.02
N PRO A 22 6.40 -2.43 5.39
CA PRO A 22 5.13 -2.43 6.11
C PRO A 22 4.97 -3.63 7.05
N TRP A 23 5.78 -4.67 6.86
CA TRP A 23 5.76 -5.92 7.63
C TRP A 23 6.65 -5.91 8.87
N ASP A 24 7.49 -4.88 9.06
CA ASP A 24 8.30 -4.71 10.28
C ASP A 24 7.48 -4.13 11.45
N LEU A 25 6.22 -3.75 11.19
CA LEU A 25 5.28 -3.22 12.17
C LEU A 25 4.54 -4.33 12.93
N SER A 26 4.02 -3.99 14.12
CA SER A 26 3.11 -4.83 14.91
C SER A 26 2.06 -5.48 14.03
N ILE A 27 1.76 -6.77 14.20
CA ILE A 27 0.81 -7.51 13.35
C ILE A 27 -0.59 -6.87 13.25
N ARG A 28 -0.94 -5.99 14.19
CA ARG A 28 -2.20 -5.25 14.24
C ARG A 28 -2.17 -3.92 13.48
N GLU A 29 -1.03 -3.49 12.99
CA GLU A 29 -0.87 -2.20 12.30
C GLU A 29 -0.02 -2.37 11.06
N ARG A 30 -0.41 -1.70 9.96
CA ARG A 30 0.39 -1.63 8.74
C ARG A 30 0.36 -0.21 8.20
N ILE A 31 1.48 0.24 7.65
CA ILE A 31 1.56 1.48 6.88
C ILE A 31 1.63 1.08 5.42
N ILE A 32 0.56 1.29 4.67
CA ILE A 32 0.43 0.89 3.27
C ILE A 32 0.44 2.11 2.36
N ASN A 33 0.86 1.92 1.11
CA ASN A 33 0.84 2.98 0.10
C ASN A 33 0.52 2.37 -1.27
N ARG A 34 0.52 3.19 -2.32
CA ARG A 34 0.09 2.75 -3.66
C ARG A 34 0.83 1.54 -4.22
N LYS A 35 2.14 1.42 -3.98
CA LYS A 35 2.96 0.29 -4.46
C LYS A 35 2.63 -1.03 -3.74
N HIS A 36 2.09 -0.96 -2.52
CA HIS A 36 1.69 -2.15 -1.76
C HIS A 36 0.32 -2.67 -2.21
N VAL A 37 -0.55 -1.81 -2.73
CA VAL A 37 -1.92 -2.14 -3.11
C VAL A 37 -1.97 -2.53 -4.58
N SER A 38 -2.27 -3.80 -4.88
CA SER A 38 -2.45 -4.25 -6.26
C SER A 38 -3.85 -3.90 -6.79
N HIS A 39 -4.89 -4.19 -6.00
CA HIS A 39 -6.29 -3.97 -6.38
C HIS A 39 -7.12 -3.55 -5.16
N ILE A 40 -8.18 -2.79 -5.44
CA ILE A 40 -9.27 -2.48 -4.53
C ILE A 40 -10.52 -3.11 -5.15
N VAL A 41 -11.13 -4.06 -4.45
CA VAL A 41 -12.24 -4.86 -4.98
C VAL A 41 -13.43 -4.77 -4.04
N ILE A 42 -14.62 -4.54 -4.58
CA ILE A 42 -15.87 -4.68 -3.82
C ILE A 42 -16.30 -6.14 -3.90
N GLU A 43 -16.43 -6.79 -2.75
CA GLU A 43 -16.88 -8.17 -2.64
C GLU A 43 -18.23 -8.23 -1.93
N THR A 44 -19.20 -8.90 -2.55
CA THR A 44 -20.48 -9.22 -1.92
C THR A 44 -20.39 -10.61 -1.29
N ARG A 45 -20.61 -10.69 0.02
CA ARG A 45 -20.74 -11.94 0.78
C ARG A 45 -22.21 -12.16 1.15
N ALA A 46 -22.53 -13.36 1.62
CA ALA A 46 -23.91 -13.72 1.98
C ALA A 46 -24.47 -12.85 3.11
N ASP A 47 -23.60 -12.31 3.97
CA ASP A 47 -23.93 -11.59 5.19
C ASP A 47 -23.55 -10.10 5.16
N HIS A 48 -22.66 -9.67 4.26
CA HIS A 48 -22.19 -8.27 4.18
C HIS A 48 -21.55 -7.94 2.83
N VAL A 49 -21.39 -6.65 2.57
CA VAL A 49 -20.52 -6.13 1.50
C VAL A 49 -19.19 -5.72 2.13
N ARG A 50 -18.08 -5.88 1.40
CA ARG A 50 -16.77 -5.44 1.87
C ARG A 50 -15.90 -4.89 0.76
N VAL A 51 -15.02 -3.97 1.12
CA VAL A 51 -13.95 -3.46 0.25
C VAL A 51 -12.67 -4.19 0.61
N ALA A 52 -12.16 -5.00 -0.30
CA ALA A 52 -10.92 -5.75 -0.14
C ALA A 52 -9.74 -5.03 -0.82
N LEU A 53 -8.67 -4.82 -0.04
CA LEU A 53 -7.36 -4.38 -0.49
C LEU A 53 -6.47 -5.60 -0.66
N LEU A 54 -5.99 -5.83 -1.88
CA LEU A 54 -5.03 -6.88 -2.18
C LEU A 54 -3.61 -6.35 -2.00
N LEU A 55 -3.00 -6.65 -0.85
CA LEU A 55 -1.69 -6.15 -0.45
C LEU A 55 -0.56 -7.12 -0.79
N SER A 56 0.50 -6.62 -1.41
CA SER A 56 1.73 -7.38 -1.66
C SER A 56 2.57 -7.55 -0.38
N GLU A 57 2.94 -8.80 -0.08
CA GLU A 57 3.63 -9.20 1.16
C GLU A 57 5.12 -8.87 1.21
N ARG A 58 5.79 -8.63 0.08
CA ARG A 58 7.21 -8.30 0.09
C ARG A 58 7.67 -7.57 -1.15
N TYR A 59 8.69 -6.74 -0.99
CA TYR A 59 9.47 -6.22 -2.09
C TYR A 59 10.13 -7.38 -2.87
N PRO A 60 10.21 -7.33 -4.21
CA PRO A 60 9.62 -6.32 -5.10
C PRO A 60 8.09 -6.48 -5.19
N TYR A 61 7.35 -5.40 -4.87
CA TYR A 61 5.89 -5.38 -4.80
C TYR A 61 5.30 -5.53 -6.22
N ASN A 62 5.10 -6.78 -6.62
CA ASN A 62 4.60 -7.12 -7.94
C ASN A 62 3.71 -8.37 -7.88
N TYR A 63 3.15 -8.75 -9.01
CA TYR A 63 2.24 -9.89 -9.14
C TYR A 63 2.85 -11.26 -8.75
N LYS A 64 4.18 -11.37 -8.60
CA LYS A 64 4.87 -12.58 -8.14
C LYS A 64 5.08 -12.61 -6.62
N SER A 65 4.87 -11.49 -5.94
CA SER A 65 4.86 -11.44 -4.47
C SER A 65 3.57 -12.08 -3.95
N GLY A 66 3.65 -12.79 -2.81
CA GLY A 66 2.45 -13.26 -2.11
C GLY A 66 1.52 -12.07 -1.84
N SER A 67 0.21 -12.26 -1.98
CA SER A 67 -0.76 -11.20 -1.73
C SER A 67 -1.74 -11.61 -0.65
N GLY A 68 -1.93 -10.74 0.32
CA GLY A 68 -2.92 -10.87 1.38
C GLY A 68 -4.15 -10.02 1.07
N SER A 69 -5.34 -10.59 1.25
CA SER A 69 -6.59 -9.83 1.19
C SER A 69 -6.94 -9.28 2.57
N PHE A 70 -7.00 -7.96 2.67
CA PHE A 70 -7.46 -7.25 3.87
C PHE A 70 -8.72 -6.47 3.52
N PHE A 71 -9.71 -6.43 4.40
CA PHE A 71 -11.02 -5.90 4.03
C PHE A 71 -11.61 -4.93 5.04
N ILE A 72 -12.39 -3.98 4.55
CA ILE A 72 -13.24 -3.08 5.33
C ILE A 72 -14.68 -3.52 5.09
N ARG A 73 -15.43 -3.81 6.16
CA ARG A 73 -16.87 -4.08 6.04
C ARG A 73 -17.60 -2.79 5.69
N ALA A 74 -18.59 -2.92 4.80
CA ALA A 74 -19.52 -1.87 4.44
C ALA A 74 -20.94 -2.37 4.70
N ASN A 75 -21.85 -1.45 5.04
CA ASN A 75 -23.25 -1.75 5.28
C ASN A 75 -23.99 -2.05 3.98
N ASP A 76 -23.62 -1.36 2.90
CA ASP A 76 -24.23 -1.52 1.57
C ASP A 76 -23.21 -1.28 0.43
N GLU A 77 -23.66 -1.54 -0.80
CA GLU A 77 -22.83 -1.38 -2.00
C GLU A 77 -22.43 0.09 -2.25
N LYS A 78 -23.26 1.04 -1.84
CA LYS A 78 -22.99 2.46 -2.03
C LYS A 78 -21.86 2.91 -1.12
N GLU A 79 -21.91 2.54 0.16
CA GLU A 79 -20.82 2.78 1.10
C GLU A 79 -19.54 2.08 0.66
N ALA A 80 -19.63 0.85 0.16
CA ALA A 80 -18.47 0.14 -0.37
C ALA A 80 -17.83 0.89 -1.55
N LEU A 81 -18.65 1.42 -2.46
CA LEU A 81 -18.17 2.25 -3.56
C LEU A 81 -17.49 3.53 -3.05
N GLU A 82 -18.13 4.27 -2.15
CA GLU A 82 -17.58 5.49 -1.56
C GLU A 82 -16.23 5.24 -0.85
N ILE A 83 -16.12 4.15 -0.09
CA ILE A 83 -14.87 3.74 0.56
C ILE A 83 -13.81 3.42 -0.50
N SER A 84 -14.17 2.64 -1.53
CA SER A 84 -13.23 2.22 -2.57
C SER A 84 -12.64 3.42 -3.33
N GLU A 85 -13.48 4.36 -3.78
CA GLU A 85 -13.05 5.56 -4.50
C GLU A 85 -12.21 6.50 -3.63
N LYS A 86 -12.58 6.63 -2.34
CA LYS A 86 -11.84 7.44 -1.38
C LYS A 86 -10.43 6.90 -1.17
N LEU A 87 -10.29 5.59 -1.00
CA LEU A 87 -8.99 4.94 -0.82
C LEU A 87 -8.16 5.00 -2.09
N ASP A 88 -8.77 4.74 -3.24
CA ASP A 88 -8.08 4.80 -4.54
C ASP A 88 -7.48 6.19 -4.77
N ARG A 89 -8.30 7.24 -4.66
CA ARG A 89 -7.84 8.64 -4.82
C ARG A 89 -6.74 9.02 -3.83
N TYR A 90 -6.85 8.57 -2.58
CA TYR A 90 -5.84 8.87 -1.57
C TYR A 90 -4.52 8.16 -1.88
N LEU A 91 -4.56 6.90 -2.29
CA LEU A 91 -3.37 6.13 -2.64
C LEU A 91 -2.74 6.65 -3.93
N GLU A 92 -3.52 7.04 -4.95
CA GLU A 92 -3.01 7.69 -6.16
C GLU A 92 -2.22 8.97 -5.88
N SER A 93 -2.56 9.67 -4.80
CA SER A 93 -1.82 10.86 -4.35
C SER A 93 -0.42 10.53 -3.80
N GLY A 94 -0.06 9.26 -3.66
CA GLY A 94 1.25 8.80 -3.19
C GLY A 94 1.43 8.79 -1.67
N TRP A 95 0.39 9.16 -0.92
CA TRP A 95 0.45 9.22 0.55
C TRP A 95 0.36 7.84 1.19
N ASN A 96 0.95 7.74 2.38
CA ASN A 96 0.85 6.56 3.22
C ASN A 96 -0.49 6.53 3.96
N LEU A 97 -1.01 5.33 4.13
CA LEU A 97 -2.24 5.00 4.83
C LEU A 97 -1.90 4.07 5.99
N LYS A 98 -2.24 4.45 7.21
CA LYS A 98 -2.10 3.56 8.35
C LYS A 98 -3.38 2.78 8.56
N VAL A 99 -3.29 1.45 8.59
CA VAL A 99 -4.44 0.55 8.84
C VAL A 99 -4.26 -0.19 10.15
N TYR A 100 -5.37 -0.40 10.86
CA TYR A 100 -5.46 -1.17 12.09
C TYR A 100 -6.26 -2.43 11.83
N LEU A 101 -5.72 -3.56 12.26
CA LEU A 101 -6.14 -4.89 11.83
C LEU A 101 -6.65 -5.74 13.00
N SER A 102 -7.75 -6.44 12.77
CA SER A 102 -8.23 -7.57 13.54
C SER A 102 -8.27 -8.80 12.63
N GLY A 103 -7.16 -9.54 12.56
CA GLY A 103 -6.97 -10.55 11.52
C GLY A 103 -6.82 -9.87 10.15
N SER A 104 -7.65 -10.26 9.18
CA SER A 104 -7.71 -9.62 7.85
C SER A 104 -8.66 -8.41 7.80
N GLU A 105 -9.43 -8.16 8.86
CA GLU A 105 -10.37 -7.03 8.89
C GLU A 105 -9.65 -5.75 9.27
N ILE A 106 -9.80 -4.71 8.45
CA ILE A 106 -9.37 -3.35 8.72
C ILE A 106 -10.47 -2.68 9.54
N THR A 107 -10.26 -2.57 10.84
CA THR A 107 -11.23 -1.99 11.77
C THR A 107 -11.16 -0.47 11.81
N ARG A 108 -10.02 0.10 11.42
CA ARG A 108 -9.78 1.54 11.31
C ARG A 108 -8.69 1.81 10.30
N TYR A 109 -8.75 2.96 9.65
CA TYR A 109 -7.67 3.48 8.82
C TYR A 109 -7.53 5.00 8.97
N ASP A 110 -6.28 5.49 9.01
CA ASP A 110 -5.95 6.91 9.15
C ASP A 110 -5.34 7.43 7.83
N LEU A 111 -5.95 8.50 7.29
CA LEU A 111 -5.50 9.19 6.07
C LEU A 111 -4.73 10.45 6.47
N ASP A 112 -3.49 10.26 6.90
CA ASP A 112 -2.64 11.34 7.38
C ASP A 112 -1.37 11.48 6.51
N LYS A 113 -1.21 12.67 5.93
CA LYS A 113 -0.08 13.03 5.06
C LYS A 113 1.26 13.13 5.81
N THR A 114 1.23 13.15 7.13
CA THR A 114 2.42 13.20 7.98
C THR A 114 3.02 11.82 8.26
N ILE A 115 2.33 10.74 7.87
CA ILE A 115 2.83 9.37 7.98
C ILE A 115 3.96 9.17 6.97
N GLN A 116 5.18 8.92 7.48
CA GLN A 116 6.39 8.63 6.70
C GLN A 116 6.50 7.17 6.27
#